data_AF-A0A643MZD5-F1
#
_entry.id   AF-A0A643MZD5-F1
#
_cell.length_a   1.000
_cell.length_b   1.000
_cell.length_c   1.000
_cell.angle_alpha   90.00
_cell.angle_beta   90.00
_cell.angle_gamma   90.00
#
_symmetry.space_group_name_H-M   'P 1'
#
loop_
_entity.id
_entity.type
_entity.pdbx_description
1 polymer ?
#
loop_
_entity_poly.entity_id
_entity_poly.type
_entity_poly.pdbx_seq_one_letter_code
_entity_poly.pdbx_strand_id
1 'polypeptide(L)' 'MRDDKVSYLQQINEIASKLPLPVLEDINNRIRDWIVSGGNEDDEYIGQQLRFAQNYLNVHGE' A
#
# COMPACT_ATOMS: atom_id res chain seq x y z
N MET A 1 15.72 11.96 18.41
CA MET A 1 15.06 12.00 17.10
C MET A 1 14.94 10.56 16.68
N ARG A 2 13.75 9.94 16.80
CA ARG A 2 13.55 8.63 16.18
C ARG A 2 13.53 8.92 14.68
N ASP A 3 14.30 8.19 13.89
CA ASP A 3 14.07 8.11 12.45
C ASP A 3 12.61 7.65 12.29
N ASP A 4 11.71 8.57 11.94
CA ASP A 4 10.32 8.28 11.63
C ASP A 4 10.30 7.51 10.30
N LYS A 5 10.57 6.20 10.39
CA LYS A 5 10.45 5.29 9.26
C LYS A 5 8.99 5.35 8.78
N VAL A 6 8.80 5.84 7.56
CA VAL A 6 7.49 5.88 6.91
C VAL A 6 7.01 4.44 6.70
N SER A 7 5.81 4.11 7.20
CA SER A 7 5.24 2.78 7.08
C SER A 7 4.92 2.44 5.62
N TYR A 8 4.73 1.15 5.32
CA TYR A 8 4.32 0.76 3.97
C TYR A 8 2.91 1.30 3.65
N LEU A 9 2.01 1.33 4.63
CA LEU A 9 0.68 1.90 4.46
C LEU A 9 0.74 3.40 4.12
N GLN A 10 1.60 4.16 4.79
CA GLN A 10 1.80 5.58 4.49
C GLN A 10 2.30 5.79 3.05
N GLN A 11 3.27 5.00 2.60
CA GLN A 11 3.75 5.06 1.22
C GLN A 11 2.66 4.70 0.19
N ILE A 12 1.73 3.79 0.52
CA ILE A 12 0.57 3.47 -0.33
C ILE A 12 -0.36 4.69 -0.42
N ASN A 13 -0.63 5.36 0.69
CA ASN A 13 -1.50 6.54 0.73
C ASN A 13 -0.95 7.70 -0.14
N GLU A 14 0.38 7.86 -0.22
CA GLU A 14 1.03 8.88 -1.05
C GLU A 14 0.80 8.68 -2.55
N ILE A 15 0.61 7.44 -3.00
CA ILE A 15 0.39 7.10 -4.41
C ILE A 15 -1.06 6.73 -4.74
N ALA A 16 -1.94 6.63 -3.73
CA ALA A 16 -3.31 6.14 -3.88
C ALA A 16 -4.11 6.92 -4.93
N SER A 17 -3.94 8.24 -5.02
CA SER A 17 -4.64 9.10 -5.99
C SER A 17 -4.25 8.85 -7.45
N LYS A 18 -3.12 8.15 -7.70
CA LYS A 18 -2.64 7.80 -9.03
C LYS A 18 -3.18 6.45 -9.51
N LEU A 19 -3.74 5.65 -8.60
CA LEU A 19 -4.24 4.32 -8.92
C LEU A 19 -5.68 4.39 -9.45
N PRO A 20 -6.04 3.60 -10.46
CA PRO A 20 -7.43 3.40 -10.83
C PRO A 20 -8.25 2.86 -9.64
N LEU A 21 -9.50 3.30 -9.53
CA LEU A 21 -10.37 2.95 -8.40
C LEU A 21 -10.43 1.43 -8.13
N PRO A 22 -10.58 0.53 -9.13
CA PRO A 22 -10.63 -0.92 -8.86
C PRO A 22 -9.34 -1.48 -8.25
N VAL A 23 -8.18 -0.91 -8.63
CA VAL A 23 -6.88 -1.33 -8.11
C VAL A 23 -6.70 -0.85 -6.68
N LEU A 24 -7.07 0.40 -6.40
CA LEU A 24 -7.04 0.96 -5.06
C LEU A 24 -7.97 0.21 -4.10
N GLU A 25 -9.17 -0.15 -4.55
CA GLU A 25 -10.13 -0.92 -3.76
C GLU A 25 -9.60 -2.32 -3.38
N ASP A 26 -9.00 -3.06 -4.32
CA ASP A 26 -8.41 -4.37 -4.02
C ASP A 26 -7.29 -4.27 -2.96
N ILE A 27 -6.39 -3.29 -3.12
CA ILE A 27 -5.30 -3.04 -2.17
C ILE A 27 -5.87 -2.69 -0.79
N ASN A 28 -6.85 -1.79 -0.73
CA ASN A 28 -7.47 -1.39 0.53
C ASN A 28 -8.18 -2.55 1.25
N ASN A 29 -8.83 -3.45 0.50
CA ASN A 29 -9.48 -4.63 1.07
C ASN A 29 -8.44 -5.58 1.68
N ARG A 30 -7.34 -5.86 0.96
CA ARG A 30 -6.24 -6.70 1.46
C ARG A 30 -5.60 -6.13 2.73
N ILE A 31 -5.35 -4.83 2.73
CA ILE A 31 -4.79 -4.13 3.91
C ILE A 31 -5.78 -4.23 5.08
N ARG A 32 -7.05 -3.93 4.85
CA ARG A 32 -8.10 -4.01 5.88
C ARG A 32 -8.17 -5.40 6.49
N ASP A 33 -8.22 -6.44 5.66
CA ASP A 33 -8.30 -7.84 6.12
C ASP A 33 -7.07 -8.21 6.97
N TRP A 34 -5.89 -7.75 6.57
CA TRP A 34 -4.66 -7.97 7.33
C TRP A 34 -4.68 -7.29 8.70
N ILE A 35 -5.04 -6.00 8.75
CA ILE A 35 -5.13 -5.24 10.00
C ILE A 35 -6.19 -5.82 10.94
N VAL A 36 -7.36 -6.20 10.42
CA VAL A 36 -8.42 -6.84 11.22
C VAL A 36 -7.99 -8.20 11.77
N SER A 37 -7.09 -8.89 11.07
CA SER A 37 -6.49 -10.16 11.52
C SER A 37 -5.38 -9.99 12.55
N GLY A 38 -5.06 -8.75 12.95
CA GLY A 38 -4.01 -8.43 13.94
C GLY A 38 -2.66 -8.07 13.32
N GLY A 39 -2.57 -7.89 12.01
CA GLY A 39 -1.38 -7.43 11.31
C GLY A 39 -1.06 -5.95 11.54
N ASN A 40 0.17 -5.54 11.20
CA ASN A 40 0.67 -4.19 11.34
C ASN A 40 0.92 -3.52 9.97
N GLU A 41 0.92 -2.18 9.94
CA GLU A 41 1.18 -1.36 8.76
C GLU A 41 2.61 -1.45 8.19
N ASP A 42 3.57 -1.89 9.01
CA ASP A 42 4.96 -2.12 8.64
C ASP A 42 5.25 -3.56 8.19
N ASP A 43 4.25 -4.44 8.21
CA ASP A 43 4.45 -5.84 7.87
C ASP A 43 4.83 -6.02 6.41
N GLU A 44 5.65 -7.05 6.15
CA GLU A 44 6.09 -7.39 4.79
C GLU A 44 4.92 -7.64 3.83
N TYR A 45 3.77 -8.08 4.35
CA TYR A 45 2.55 -8.24 3.57
C TYR A 45 2.04 -6.90 2.99
N ILE A 46 2.05 -5.83 3.78
CA ILE A 46 1.69 -4.48 3.32
C ILE A 46 2.76 -3.97 2.34
N GLY A 47 4.03 -4.26 2.60
CA GLY A 47 5.12 -3.98 1.67
C GLY A 47 4.96 -4.66 0.29
N GLN A 48 4.34 -5.84 0.23
CA GLN A 48 3.98 -6.49 -1.03
C GLN A 48 2.89 -5.71 -1.79
N GLN A 49 1.88 -5.18 -1.07
CA GLN A 49 0.83 -4.33 -1.68
C GLN A 49 1.42 -3.03 -2.24
N LEU A 50 2.36 -2.42 -1.52
CA LEU A 50 3.08 -1.24 -2.00
C LEU A 50 3.86 -1.53 -3.29
N ARG A 51 4.63 -2.62 -3.33
CA ARG A 51 5.39 -3.00 -4.54
C ARG A 51 4.47 -3.26 -5.72
N PHE A 52 3.33 -3.89 -5.48
CA PHE A 52 2.31 -4.08 -6.52
C PHE A 52 1.79 -2.73 -7.05
N ALA A 53 1.40 -1.81 -6.17
CA ALA A 53 0.93 -0.48 -6.54
C ALA A 53 1.98 0.32 -7.36
N GLN A 54 3.23 0.32 -6.89
CA GLN A 54 4.34 0.98 -7.60
C GLN A 54 4.58 0.36 -8.98
N ASN A 55 4.61 -0.97 -9.06
CA ASN A 55 4.78 -1.67 -10.34
C ASN A 55 3.62 -1.41 -11.29
N TYR A 56 2.38 -1.36 -10.78
CA TYR A 56 1.21 -1.01 -11.59
C TYR A 56 1.38 0.38 -12.21
N LEU A 57 1.77 1.38 -11.42
CA LEU A 57 2.02 2.74 -11.92
C LEU A 57 3.20 2.80 -12.89
N ASN A 58 4.26 2.00 -12.70
CA ASN A 58 5.39 1.95 -13.63
C ASN A 58 5.01 1.37 -14.99
N VAL A 59 4.04 0.46 -15.04
CA VAL A 59 3.58 -0.21 -16.28
C VAL A 59 2.47 0.57 -16.97
N HIS A 60 1.62 1.28 -16.22
CA HIS A 60 0.38 1.90 -16.72
C HIS A 60 0.31 3.43 -16.56
N GLY A 61 1.27 4.04 -15.87
CA GLY A 61 1.35 5.48 -15.68
C GLY A 61 2.16 6.13 -16.79
N GLU A 62 1.52 6.43 -17.92
CA GLU A 62 1.96 7.47 -18.86
C GLU A 62 1.40 8.85 -18.44
#